data_AF-Q9NG92-F1
#
_entry.id   AF-Q9NG92-F1
#
_cell.length_a   1.000
_cell.length_b   1.000
_cell.length_c   1.000
_cell.angle_alpha   90.00
_cell.angle_beta   90.00
_cell.angle_gamma   90.00
#
_symmetry.space_group_name_H-M   'P 1'
#
loop_
_entity.id
_entity.type
_entity.pdbx_description
1 polymer ?
#
loop_
_entity_poly.entity_id
_entity_poly.type
_entity_poly.pdbx_seq_one_letter_code
_entity_poly.pdbx_strand_id
1 'polypeptide(L)'
;TVTTTVTTVSADDGSEAGLLSAHERSLIRKTWDQAKKDGDVAPQVLFRFVKAHPEYQKMFSKFANVPQSELLSNGNFLAQAYTILAGLNVVIQSLFSQELMANQLNALGGAHQPRGATPVMFEQFGG
;
A
#
# COMPACT_ATOMS: atom_id res chain seq x y z
N THR A 1 30.54 -4.29 23.09
CA THR A 1 30.53 -4.83 21.72
C THR A 1 29.09 -5.13 21.36
N VAL A 2 28.51 -4.36 20.43
CA VAL A 2 27.12 -4.57 19.99
C VAL A 2 27.15 -5.52 18.81
N THR A 3 26.58 -6.71 18.98
CA THR A 3 26.50 -7.73 17.93
C THR A 3 25.30 -7.42 17.04
N THR A 4 25.54 -6.85 15.88
CA THR A 4 24.53 -6.69 14.83
C THR A 4 24.38 -8.03 14.10
N THR A 5 23.28 -8.74 14.36
CA THR A 5 22.92 -9.95 13.62
C THR A 5 22.44 -9.53 12.23
N VAL A 6 23.30 -9.70 11.22
CA VAL A 6 22.93 -9.59 9.81
C VAL A 6 22.16 -10.85 9.45
N THR A 7 20.84 -10.75 9.31
CA THR A 7 20.02 -11.83 8.76
C THR A 7 20.28 -11.91 7.26
N THR A 8 21.10 -12.88 6.85
CA THR A 8 21.28 -13.24 5.45
C THR A 8 20.02 -13.97 4.95
N VAL A 9 19.25 -13.33 4.07
CA VAL A 9 18.17 -13.97 3.32
C VAL A 9 18.82 -14.88 2.28
N SER A 10 18.69 -16.19 2.46
CA SER A 10 19.18 -17.19 1.50
C SER A 10 18.25 -17.28 0.30
N ALA A 11 18.86 -17.52 -0.86
CA ALA A 11 18.21 -17.64 -2.14
C ALA A 11 17.23 -18.82 -2.20
N ASP A 12 16.18 -18.57 -2.98
CA ASP A 12 15.02 -19.37 -3.34
C ASP A 12 15.33 -20.83 -3.71
N ASP A 13 14.90 -21.76 -2.86
CA ASP A 13 14.74 -23.18 -3.20
C ASP A 13 13.30 -23.57 -2.93
N GLY A 14 12.43 -23.33 -3.93
CA GLY A 14 11.16 -24.03 -4.20
C GLY A 14 10.17 -24.29 -3.07
N SER A 15 10.36 -23.69 -1.89
CA SER A 15 9.69 -24.04 -0.66
C SER A 15 8.62 -23.02 -0.35
N GLU A 16 7.62 -23.48 0.39
CA GLU A 16 6.62 -22.72 1.14
C GLU A 16 7.26 -21.76 2.19
N ALA A 17 8.46 -21.23 1.93
CA ALA A 17 9.33 -20.50 2.87
C ALA A 17 9.41 -18.99 2.54
N GLY A 18 8.35 -18.42 1.98
CA GLY A 18 8.13 -16.98 1.94
C GLY A 18 7.00 -16.59 2.87
N LEU A 19 6.90 -15.30 3.21
CA LEU A 19 5.76 -14.72 3.94
C LEU A 19 4.40 -15.08 3.31
N LEU A 20 4.38 -15.41 2.02
CA LEU A 20 3.23 -15.88 1.25
C LEU A 20 3.63 -17.08 0.38
N SER A 21 2.84 -18.14 0.39
CA SER A 21 2.94 -19.31 -0.50
C SER A 21 2.69 -18.96 -1.97
N ALA A 22 3.07 -19.85 -2.89
CA ALA A 22 2.78 -19.67 -4.32
C ALA A 22 1.28 -19.56 -4.61
N HIS A 23 0.47 -20.31 -3.86
CA HIS A 23 -0.98 -20.29 -3.99
C HIS A 23 -1.57 -18.94 -3.53
N GLU A 24 -1.16 -18.44 -2.36
CA GLU A 24 -1.62 -17.14 -1.84
C GLU A 24 -1.24 -15.98 -2.75
N ARG A 25 0.00 -15.98 -3.27
CA ARG A 25 0.44 -14.98 -4.26
C ARG A 25 -0.45 -15.00 -5.52
N SER A 26 -0.80 -16.20 -6.00
CA SER A 26 -1.71 -16.36 -7.15
C SER A 26 -3.11 -15.81 -6.85
N LEU A 27 -3.64 -16.10 -5.65
CA LEU A 27 -4.95 -15.64 -5.21
C LEU A 27 -5.00 -14.10 -5.14
N ILE A 28 -4.03 -13.48 -4.47
CA ILE A 28 -3.91 -12.02 -4.34
C ILE A 28 -3.88 -11.35 -5.72
N ARG A 29 -3.08 -11.89 -6.67
CA ARG A 29 -3.00 -11.33 -8.02
C ARG A 29 -4.32 -11.43 -8.77
N LYS A 30 -5.00 -12.58 -8.70
CA LYS A 30 -6.29 -12.78 -9.38
C LYS A 30 -7.38 -11.86 -8.82
N THR A 31 -7.48 -11.73 -7.50
CA THR A 31 -8.46 -10.84 -6.87
C THR A 31 -8.15 -9.38 -7.18
N TRP A 32 -6.88 -9.00 -7.16
CA TRP A 32 -6.43 -7.66 -7.55
C TRP A 32 -6.75 -7.32 -9.00
N ASP A 33 -6.50 -8.23 -9.93
CA ASP A 33 -6.78 -8.03 -11.36
C ASP A 33 -8.28 -7.84 -11.65
N GLN A 34 -9.15 -8.35 -10.78
CA GLN A 34 -10.58 -8.07 -10.83
C GLN A 34 -10.89 -6.70 -10.20
N ALA A 35 -10.39 -6.44 -8.98
CA ALA A 35 -10.69 -5.23 -8.24
C ALA A 35 -10.22 -3.95 -8.96
N LYS A 36 -8.99 -3.95 -9.51
CA LYS A 36 -8.42 -2.75 -10.14
C LYS A 36 -9.11 -2.31 -11.43
N LYS A 37 -9.97 -3.16 -12.02
CA LYS A 37 -10.78 -2.81 -13.21
C LYS A 37 -11.99 -1.97 -12.85
N ASP A 38 -12.41 -2.02 -11.60
CA ASP A 38 -13.47 -1.18 -11.08
C ASP A 38 -12.88 0.19 -10.72
N GLY A 39 -13.29 1.22 -11.49
CA GLY A 39 -12.81 2.59 -11.31
C GLY A 39 -13.16 3.18 -9.95
N ASP A 40 -14.18 2.64 -9.27
CA ASP A 40 -14.62 3.14 -7.97
C ASP A 40 -13.75 2.61 -6.82
N VAL A 41 -13.03 1.49 -7.01
CA VAL A 41 -12.24 0.87 -5.93
C VAL A 41 -11.22 1.83 -5.35
N ALA A 42 -10.45 2.54 -6.19
CA ALA A 42 -9.42 3.44 -5.70
C ALA A 42 -9.98 4.61 -4.87
N PRO A 43 -10.92 5.42 -5.39
CA PRO A 43 -11.55 6.48 -4.60
C PRO A 43 -12.22 5.97 -3.32
N GLN A 44 -12.92 4.83 -3.38
CA GLN A 44 -13.64 4.29 -2.22
C GLN A 44 -12.70 3.81 -1.12
N VAL A 45 -11.57 3.17 -1.45
CA VAL A 45 -10.57 2.75 -0.47
C VAL A 45 -10.00 3.94 0.29
N LEU A 46 -9.53 4.97 -0.43
CA LEU A 46 -9.02 6.18 0.22
C LEU A 46 -10.11 6.89 1.01
N PHE A 47 -11.35 6.92 0.49
CA PHE A 47 -12.47 7.59 1.14
C PHE A 47 -12.85 6.91 2.46
N ARG A 48 -12.95 5.58 2.46
CA ARG A 48 -13.20 4.78 3.68
C ARG A 48 -12.14 5.08 4.74
N PHE A 49 -10.87 5.13 4.36
CA PHE A 49 -9.76 5.41 5.26
C PHE A 49 -9.88 6.81 5.90
N VAL A 50 -9.98 7.87 5.09
CA VAL A 50 -10.04 9.24 5.64
C VAL A 50 -11.38 9.56 6.30
N LYS A 51 -12.44 8.81 5.98
CA LYS A 51 -13.72 8.87 6.69
C LYS A 51 -13.62 8.29 8.10
N ALA A 52 -12.95 7.15 8.24
CA ALA A 52 -12.70 6.51 9.54
C ALA A 52 -11.67 7.27 10.38
N HIS A 53 -10.69 7.90 9.71
CA HIS A 53 -9.58 8.63 10.32
C HIS A 53 -9.45 10.05 9.74
N PRO A 54 -10.35 10.99 10.10
CA PRO A 54 -10.35 12.35 9.57
C PRO A 54 -9.04 13.11 9.82
N GLU A 55 -8.31 12.77 10.88
CA GLU A 55 -6.98 13.31 11.20
C GLU A 55 -5.96 13.04 10.08
N TYR A 56 -6.08 11.93 9.35
CA TYR A 56 -5.17 11.60 8.26
C TYR A 56 -5.49 12.33 6.97
N GLN A 57 -6.72 12.78 6.78
CA GLN A 57 -7.05 13.68 5.67
C GLN A 57 -6.16 14.94 5.71
N LYS A 58 -5.85 15.44 6.91
CA LYS A 58 -5.02 16.65 7.10
C LYS A 58 -3.58 16.49 6.61
N MET A 59 -3.09 15.26 6.48
CA MET A 59 -1.75 14.98 5.94
C MET A 59 -1.67 15.19 4.42
N PHE A 60 -2.81 15.22 3.72
CA PHE A 60 -2.88 15.45 2.28
C PHE A 60 -3.23 16.91 1.99
N SER A 61 -2.22 17.78 1.95
CA SER A 61 -2.38 19.24 1.84
C SER A 61 -3.34 19.71 0.73
N LYS A 62 -3.39 19.00 -0.41
CA LYS A 62 -4.24 19.34 -1.57
C LYS A 62 -5.74 19.17 -1.35
N PHE A 63 -6.16 18.41 -0.33
CA PHE A 63 -7.57 18.22 0.02
C PHE A 63 -7.81 18.16 1.55
N ALA A 64 -6.85 18.63 2.35
CA ALA A 64 -6.91 18.62 3.81
C ALA A 64 -8.16 19.32 4.37
N ASN A 65 -8.66 20.34 3.69
CA ASN A 65 -9.81 21.14 4.15
C ASN A 65 -11.08 20.92 3.31
N VAL A 66 -11.07 19.94 2.41
CA VAL A 66 -12.26 19.58 1.62
C VAL A 66 -13.24 18.84 2.54
N PRO A 67 -14.53 19.23 2.59
CA PRO A 67 -15.55 18.47 3.33
C PRO A 67 -15.60 17.02 2.87
N GLN A 68 -15.78 16.06 3.78
CA GLN A 68 -15.83 14.64 3.40
C GLN A 68 -16.91 14.32 2.35
N SER A 69 -18.06 15.00 2.42
CA SER A 69 -19.14 14.86 1.44
C SER A 69 -18.75 15.26 0.00
N GLU A 70 -17.65 15.99 -0.17
CA GLU A 70 -17.17 16.49 -1.47
C GLU A 70 -15.92 15.76 -1.96
N LEU A 71 -15.35 14.84 -1.19
CA LEU A 71 -14.08 14.19 -1.55
C LEU A 71 -14.19 13.35 -2.83
N LEU A 72 -15.28 12.59 -2.98
CA LEU A 72 -15.47 11.71 -4.15
C LEU A 72 -15.64 12.47 -5.47
N SER A 73 -15.94 13.78 -5.43
CA SER A 73 -15.96 14.65 -6.61
C SER A 73 -14.74 15.57 -6.73
N ASN A 74 -13.83 15.55 -5.75
CA ASN A 74 -12.66 16.40 -5.73
C ASN A 74 -11.52 15.82 -6.58
N GLY A 75 -11.07 16.56 -7.60
CA GLY A 75 -10.03 16.10 -8.53
C GLY A 75 -8.68 15.79 -7.86
N ASN A 76 -8.27 16.52 -6.82
CA ASN A 76 -7.02 16.25 -6.10
C ASN A 76 -7.11 14.96 -5.29
N PHE A 77 -8.26 14.71 -4.65
CA PHE A 77 -8.53 13.48 -3.94
C PHE A 77 -8.51 12.28 -4.89
N LEU A 78 -9.22 12.37 -6.02
CA LEU A 78 -9.25 11.30 -7.02
C LEU A 78 -7.83 11.01 -7.57
N ALA A 79 -7.06 12.04 -7.92
CA ALA A 79 -5.68 11.86 -8.37
C ALA A 79 -4.80 11.15 -7.33
N GLN A 80 -4.97 11.49 -6.05
CA GLN A 80 -4.24 10.81 -4.96
C GLN A 80 -4.68 9.35 -4.80
N ALA A 81 -5.98 9.06 -4.89
CA ALA A 81 -6.52 7.71 -4.81
C ALA A 81 -5.94 6.80 -5.90
N TYR A 82 -5.90 7.27 -7.15
CA TYR A 82 -5.29 6.52 -8.26
C TYR A 82 -3.76 6.39 -8.13
N THR A 83 -3.09 7.38 -7.53
CA THR A 83 -1.65 7.28 -7.22
C THR A 83 -1.36 6.17 -6.22
N ILE A 84 -2.21 6.03 -5.19
CA ILE A 84 -2.11 4.94 -4.21
C ILE A 84 -2.39 3.59 -4.87
N LEU A 85 -3.42 3.49 -5.71
CA LEU A 85 -3.74 2.27 -6.47
C LEU A 85 -2.57 1.84 -7.37
N ALA A 86 -1.93 2.79 -8.05
CA ALA A 86 -0.77 2.52 -8.89
C ALA A 86 0.42 1.98 -8.06
N GLY A 87 0.68 2.58 -6.89
CA GLY A 87 1.70 2.10 -5.96
C GLY A 87 1.41 0.68 -5.46
N LEU A 88 0.16 0.40 -5.08
CA LEU A 88 -0.26 -0.95 -4.66
C LEU A 88 -0.13 -1.96 -5.80
N ASN A 89 -0.45 -1.56 -7.04
CA ASN A 89 -0.25 -2.42 -8.20
C ASN A 89 1.23 -2.78 -8.38
N VAL A 90 2.18 -1.86 -8.17
CA VAL A 90 3.62 -2.17 -8.25
C VAL A 90 4.03 -3.23 -7.23
N VAL A 91 3.55 -3.13 -5.98
CA VAL A 91 3.84 -4.12 -4.93
C VAL A 91 3.20 -5.47 -5.26
N ILE A 92 1.97 -5.49 -5.78
CA ILE A 92 1.29 -6.74 -6.16
C ILE A 92 1.98 -7.40 -7.36
N GLN A 93 2.47 -6.60 -8.32
CA GLN A 93 3.26 -7.13 -9.42
C GLN A 93 4.59 -7.69 -8.92
N SER A 94 5.21 -7.19 -7.85
CA SER A 94 6.49 -7.73 -7.35
C SER A 94 6.35 -9.02 -6.54
N LEU A 95 5.13 -9.48 -6.22
CA LEU A 95 4.90 -10.69 -5.41
C LEU A 95 5.55 -11.96 -5.98
N PHE A 96 5.88 -12.03 -7.27
CA PHE A 96 6.55 -13.21 -7.84
C PHE A 96 7.99 -13.43 -7.33
N SER A 97 8.59 -12.44 -6.67
CA SER A 97 9.93 -12.54 -6.08
C SER A 97 9.96 -11.87 -4.71
N GLN A 98 10.43 -12.61 -3.69
CA GLN A 98 10.57 -12.07 -2.33
C GLN A 98 11.53 -10.88 -2.30
N GLU A 99 12.61 -10.93 -3.08
CA GLU A 99 13.60 -9.84 -3.18
C GLU A 99 12.97 -8.58 -3.78
N LEU A 100 12.25 -8.71 -4.90
CA LEU A 100 11.58 -7.57 -5.52
C LEU A 100 10.50 -7.00 -4.60
N MET A 101 9.74 -7.86 -3.92
CA MET A 101 8.76 -7.43 -2.93
C MET A 101 9.42 -6.63 -1.81
N ALA A 102 10.50 -7.14 -1.21
CA ALA A 102 11.22 -6.44 -0.15
C ALA A 102 11.76 -5.08 -0.61
N ASN A 103 12.34 -5.02 -1.81
CA ASN A 103 12.85 -3.77 -2.39
C ASN A 103 11.74 -2.74 -2.60
N GLN A 104 10.57 -3.15 -3.12
CA GLN A 104 9.45 -2.23 -3.33
C GLN A 104 8.84 -1.75 -2.00
N LEU A 105 8.71 -2.62 -1.00
CA LEU A 105 8.21 -2.25 0.32
C LEU A 105 9.18 -1.28 1.04
N ASN A 106 10.48 -1.52 0.95
CA ASN A 106 11.50 -0.62 1.50
C ASN A 106 11.46 0.75 0.82
N ALA A 107 11.34 0.79 -0.51
CA ALA A 107 11.21 2.04 -1.26
C ALA A 107 9.93 2.79 -0.88
N LEU A 108 8.80 2.07 -0.73
CA LEU A 108 7.53 2.65 -0.31
C LEU A 108 7.64 3.25 1.09
N GLY A 109 8.18 2.51 2.06
CA GLY A 109 8.40 2.99 3.43
C GLY A 109 9.31 4.23 3.46
N GLY A 110 10.43 4.18 2.74
CA GLY A 110 11.38 5.30 2.63
C GLY A 110 10.76 6.55 2.00
N ALA A 111 9.85 6.40 1.03
CA ALA A 111 9.12 7.54 0.47
C ALA A 111 8.13 8.16 1.47
N HIS A 112 7.54 7.36 2.35
CA HIS A 112 6.51 7.81 3.29
C HIS A 112 7.08 8.33 4.62
N GLN A 113 8.27 7.91 5.02
CA GLN A 113 8.92 8.36 6.26
C GLN A 113 9.06 9.90 6.35
N PRO A 114 9.53 10.64 5.31
CA PRO A 114 9.63 12.09 5.38
C PRO A 114 8.28 12.82 5.51
N ARG A 115 7.17 12.11 5.25
CA ARG A 115 5.80 12.62 5.34
C ARG A 115 5.17 12.36 6.72
N GLY A 116 5.92 11.79 7.65
CA GLY A 116 5.46 11.47 8.99
C GLY A 116 4.55 10.25 9.06
N ALA A 117 4.55 9.38 8.03
CA ALA A 117 3.79 8.15 8.07
C ALA A 117 4.36 7.19 9.12
N THR A 118 3.48 6.55 9.89
CA THR A 118 3.83 5.58 10.93
C THR A 118 3.27 4.19 10.58
N PRO A 119 3.80 3.09 11.14
CA PRO A 119 3.25 1.76 10.92
C PRO A 119 1.73 1.66 11.19
N VAL A 120 1.26 2.30 12.27
CA VAL A 120 -0.17 2.34 12.63
C VAL A 120 -1.03 2.96 11.53
N MET A 121 -0.53 3.98 10.81
CA MET A 121 -1.26 4.59 9.68
C MET A 121 -1.43 3.60 8.52
N PHE A 122 -0.43 2.75 8.26
CA PHE A 122 -0.53 1.70 7.24
C PHE A 122 -1.48 0.58 7.67
N GLU A 123 -1.44 0.19 8.95
CA GLU A 123 -2.37 -0.81 9.51
C GLU A 123 -3.82 -0.32 9.40
N GLN A 124 -4.09 0.93 9.77
CA GLN A 124 -5.42 1.54 9.65
C GLN A 124 -5.87 1.74 8.20
N PHE A 125 -4.93 1.93 7.26
CA PHE A 125 -5.26 1.95 5.84
C PHE A 125 -5.64 0.56 5.30
N GLY A 126 -5.01 -0.50 5.82
CA GLY A 126 -5.25 -1.88 5.39
C GLY A 126 -6.48 -2.56 6.00
N GLY A 127 -7.01 -2.05 7.12
CA GLY A 127 -8.16 -2.62 7.87
C GLY A 127 -9.54 -2.28 7.31
#